data_AF-A0A0S2LKX7-F1
#
_entry.id   AF-A0A0S2LKX7-F1
#
_cell.length_a   1.000
_cell.length_b   1.000
_cell.length_c   1.000
_cell.angle_alpha   90.00
_cell.angle_beta   90.00
_cell.angle_gamma   90.00
#
_symmetry.space_group_name_H-M   'P 1'
#
loop_
_entity.id
_entity.type
_entity.pdbx_description
1 polymer ?
#
loop_
_entity_poly.entity_id
_entity_poly.type
_entity_poly.pdbx_seq_one_letter_code
_entity_poly.pdbx_strand_id
1 'polypeptide(L)'
;VGGYPGTWRTPNNWGNAGKSRDEALADEQQRIQALKSQETVHIFHRKDVKSEARNPRGATLSKPLIFSEEELVRAAGAKYVRLTVTDHLSPRADDIDAFIAMEREMAHDERLHVHCGMGLGRTTIFIVRHDILRNAARLSFDDFIERAR
;
A
#
# COMPACT_ATOMS: atom_id res chain seq x y z
N VAL A 1 1.33 -11.51 -8.13
CA VAL A 1 2.10 -12.41 -9.05
C VAL A 1 1.59 -13.83 -8.87
N GLY A 2 0.84 -14.37 -9.82
CA GLY A 2 0.29 -15.74 -9.74
C GLY A 2 -0.49 -16.02 -8.44
N GLY A 3 -1.30 -15.05 -8.00
CA GLY A 3 -2.05 -15.13 -6.74
C GLY A 3 -1.30 -14.67 -5.48
N TYR A 4 0.02 -14.48 -5.54
CA TYR A 4 0.80 -13.99 -4.39
C TYR A 4 0.89 -12.46 -4.37
N PRO A 5 0.59 -11.79 -3.23
CA PRO A 5 0.96 -10.39 -3.04
C PRO A 5 2.47 -10.28 -2.91
N GLY A 6 3.07 -9.28 -3.57
CA GLY A 6 4.52 -9.11 -3.64
C GLY A 6 4.92 -7.65 -3.50
N THR A 7 6.14 -7.43 -3.02
CA THR A 7 6.77 -6.11 -2.93
C THR A 7 8.26 -6.23 -3.23
N TRP A 8 8.86 -5.20 -3.82
CA TRP A 8 10.31 -5.07 -3.94
C TRP A 8 10.89 -4.61 -2.61
N ARG A 9 11.35 -5.57 -1.82
CA ARG A 9 11.84 -5.30 -0.47
C ARG A 9 13.30 -4.85 -0.48
N THR A 10 13.57 -3.76 0.22
CA THR A 10 14.91 -3.27 0.57
C THR A 10 15.07 -3.24 2.10
N PRO A 11 16.29 -3.01 2.64
CA PRO A 11 16.47 -2.75 4.06
C PRO A 11 15.51 -1.65 4.56
N ASN A 12 14.96 -1.84 5.76
CA ASN A 12 13.96 -0.96 6.37
C ASN A 12 12.66 -0.73 5.55
N ASN A 13 12.43 -1.49 4.48
CA ASN A 13 11.29 -1.29 3.57
C ASN A 13 11.28 0.10 2.89
N TRP A 14 12.46 0.66 2.66
CA TRP A 14 12.66 2.03 2.18
C TRP A 14 13.06 2.10 0.69
N GLY A 15 12.54 1.20 -0.15
CA GLY A 15 12.92 1.10 -1.57
C GLY A 15 12.61 2.34 -2.40
N ASN A 16 11.67 3.16 -1.92
CA ASN A 16 11.27 4.44 -2.53
C ASN A 16 11.50 5.64 -1.61
N ALA A 17 12.29 5.50 -0.53
CA ALA A 17 12.61 6.64 0.32
C ALA A 17 13.31 7.74 -0.48
N GLY A 18 12.87 8.99 -0.31
CA GLY A 18 13.38 10.14 -1.03
C GLY A 18 12.74 10.41 -2.40
N LYS A 19 11.99 9.45 -2.97
CA LYS A 19 11.25 9.66 -4.22
C LYS A 19 10.01 10.53 -3.98
N SER A 20 9.69 11.39 -4.94
CA SER A 20 8.37 12.00 -5.07
C SER A 20 7.29 10.95 -5.33
N ARG A 21 6.02 11.35 -5.26
CA ARG A 21 4.88 10.49 -5.58
C ARG A 21 4.98 9.93 -6.99
N ASP A 22 5.23 10.78 -7.98
CA ASP A 22 5.26 10.39 -9.39
C ASP A 22 6.43 9.46 -9.70
N GLU A 23 7.61 9.73 -9.14
CA GLU A 23 8.78 8.84 -9.27
C GLU A 23 8.52 7.45 -8.66
N ALA A 24 7.84 7.39 -7.51
CA ALA A 24 7.52 6.12 -6.87
C ALA A 24 6.50 5.29 -7.68
N LEU A 25 5.48 5.95 -8.25
CA LEU A 25 4.48 5.31 -9.11
C LEU A 25 5.09 4.85 -10.44
N ALA A 26 5.95 5.67 -11.05
CA ALA A 26 6.65 5.33 -12.28
C ALA A 26 7.60 4.14 -12.08
N ASP A 27 8.36 4.12 -10.98
CA ASP A 27 9.24 3.00 -10.64
C ASP A 27 8.47 1.70 -10.39
N GLU A 28 7.34 1.75 -9.66
CA GLU A 28 6.47 0.59 -9.47
C GLU A 28 5.95 0.05 -10.81
N GLN A 29 5.42 0.93 -11.66
CA GLN A 29 4.91 0.54 -12.97
C GLN A 29 6.01 -0.07 -13.84
N GLN A 30 7.19 0.55 -13.89
CA GLN A 30 8.32 0.03 -14.65
C GLN A 30 8.74 -1.36 -14.17
N ARG A 31 8.82 -1.58 -12.86
CA ARG A 31 9.18 -2.89 -12.28
C ARG A 31 8.12 -3.95 -12.57
N ILE A 32 6.84 -3.59 -12.51
CA ILE A 32 5.73 -4.50 -12.88
C ILE A 32 5.84 -4.89 -14.35
N GLN A 33 6.10 -3.95 -15.25
CA GLN A 33 6.26 -4.26 -16.68
C GLN A 33 7.49 -5.12 -16.97
N ALA A 34 8.61 -4.83 -16.31
CA ALA A 34 9.82 -5.65 -16.40
C ALA A 34 9.60 -7.06 -15.86
N LEU A 35 8.75 -7.24 -14.83
CA LEU A 35 8.38 -8.55 -14.30
C LEU A 35 7.43 -9.29 -15.25
N LYS A 36 6.48 -8.59 -15.88
CA LYS A 36 5.54 -9.13 -16.88
C LYS A 36 6.26 -9.69 -18.12
N SER A 37 7.46 -9.20 -18.45
CA SER A 37 8.26 -9.71 -19.57
C SER A 37 9.10 -10.95 -19.26
N GLN A 38 9.17 -11.38 -17.98
CA GLN A 38 9.93 -12.57 -17.59
C GLN A 38 9.13 -13.85 -17.84
N GLU A 39 9.77 -14.86 -18.41
CA GLU A 39 9.15 -16.19 -18.55
C GLU A 39 9.04 -16.93 -17.21
N THR A 40 9.99 -16.71 -16.31
CA THR A 40 10.04 -17.35 -14.99
C THR A 40 10.19 -16.28 -13.92
N VAL A 41 9.38 -16.37 -12.86
CA VAL A 41 9.41 -15.44 -11.74
C VAL A 41 9.68 -16.21 -10.45
N HIS A 42 10.72 -15.78 -9.73
CA HIS A 42 11.06 -16.28 -8.42
C HIS A 42 10.49 -15.35 -7.34
N ILE A 43 9.63 -15.90 -6.47
CA ILE A 43 9.04 -15.21 -5.34
C ILE A 43 9.79 -15.65 -4.08
N PHE A 44 10.32 -14.67 -3.36
CA PHE A 44 11.04 -14.91 -2.12
C PHE A 44 10.11 -14.67 -0.93
N HIS A 45 9.97 -15.67 -0.05
CA HIS A 45 9.16 -15.49 1.15
C HIS A 45 9.89 -14.63 2.20
N ARG A 46 9.19 -13.63 2.74
CA ARG A 46 9.77 -12.54 3.55
C ARG A 46 10.53 -13.00 4.80
N LYS A 47 10.20 -14.17 5.35
CA LYS A 47 10.84 -14.72 6.57
C LYS A 47 12.18 -15.39 6.26
N ASP A 48 12.41 -15.76 5.01
CA ASP A 48 13.58 -16.55 4.60
C ASP A 48 14.70 -15.68 3.99
N VAL A 49 14.35 -14.48 3.49
CA VAL A 49 15.30 -13.50 2.94
C VAL A 49 16.25 -12.90 3.99
N LYS A 50 15.97 -13.08 5.28
CA LYS A 50 16.83 -12.57 6.36
C LYS A 50 18.04 -13.45 6.66
N SER A 51 18.05 -14.70 6.18
CA SER A 51 19.17 -15.62 6.33
C SER A 51 19.78 -15.86 4.95
N GLU A 52 21.09 -16.04 4.85
CA GLU A 52 21.77 -16.54 3.64
C GLU A 52 21.35 -17.99 3.26
N ALA A 53 20.36 -18.55 3.96
CA ALA A 53 19.82 -19.86 3.72
C ALA A 53 18.92 -19.91 2.47
N ARG A 54 18.69 -21.14 2.02
CA ARG A 54 17.67 -21.54 1.04
C ARG A 54 16.32 -20.85 1.35
N ASN A 55 15.52 -20.55 0.33
CA ASN A 55 14.16 -19.99 0.50
C ASN A 55 13.08 -21.07 0.39
N PRO A 56 12.88 -21.93 1.41
CA PRO A 56 12.01 -23.10 1.31
C PRO A 56 10.53 -22.75 1.16
N ARG A 57 10.14 -21.53 1.56
CA ARG A 57 8.75 -21.05 1.43
C ARG A 57 8.54 -20.17 0.19
N GLY A 58 9.58 -19.98 -0.61
CA GLY A 58 9.51 -19.27 -1.87
C GLY A 58 8.76 -20.08 -2.93
N ALA A 59 8.46 -19.44 -4.05
CA ALA A 59 7.83 -20.08 -5.20
C ALA A 59 8.57 -19.71 -6.48
N THR A 60 8.59 -20.64 -7.44
CA THR A 60 9.03 -20.36 -8.82
C THR A 60 7.85 -20.61 -9.74
N LEU A 61 7.46 -19.59 -10.49
CA LEU A 61 6.28 -19.61 -11.35
C LEU A 61 6.70 -19.43 -12.81
N SER A 62 6.14 -20.24 -13.70
CA SER A 62 6.29 -20.07 -15.15
C SER A 62 5.11 -19.26 -15.69
N LYS A 63 5.42 -18.19 -16.42
CA LYS A 63 4.48 -17.25 -17.08
C LYS A 63 3.27 -16.90 -16.20
N PRO A 64 3.46 -16.46 -14.93
CA PRO A 64 2.34 -16.16 -14.06
C PRO A 64 1.58 -14.91 -14.51
N LEU A 65 0.28 -14.86 -14.22
CA LEU A 65 -0.48 -13.60 -14.31
C LEU A 65 0.06 -12.60 -13.27
N ILE A 66 0.32 -11.36 -13.70
CA ILE A 66 0.87 -10.30 -12.87
C ILE A 66 -0.05 -9.09 -13.00
N PHE A 67 -0.44 -8.53 -11.85
CA PHE A 67 -1.29 -7.36 -11.77
C PHE A 67 -0.71 -6.37 -10.76
N SER A 68 -0.88 -5.08 -11.00
CA SER A 68 -0.80 -4.07 -9.95
C SER A 68 -2.00 -4.19 -9.01
N GLU A 69 -1.89 -3.61 -7.82
CA GLU A 69 -3.03 -3.55 -6.90
C GLU A 69 -4.19 -2.75 -7.49
N GLU A 70 -3.90 -1.67 -8.22
CA GLU A 70 -4.91 -0.89 -8.93
C GLU A 70 -5.67 -1.72 -9.97
N GLU A 71 -4.96 -2.50 -10.78
CA GLU A 71 -5.57 -3.38 -11.79
C GLU A 71 -6.55 -4.36 -11.12
N LEU A 72 -6.17 -4.95 -9.97
CA LEU A 72 -7.01 -5.89 -9.23
C LEU A 72 -8.24 -5.22 -8.61
N VAL A 73 -8.06 -4.08 -7.95
CA VAL A 73 -9.15 -3.35 -7.27
C VAL A 73 -10.17 -2.84 -8.29
N ARG A 74 -9.71 -2.28 -9.41
CA ARG A 74 -10.60 -1.79 -10.47
C ARG A 74 -11.33 -2.93 -11.17
N ALA A 75 -10.67 -4.07 -11.41
CA ALA A 75 -11.33 -5.26 -11.97
C ALA A 75 -12.43 -5.81 -11.05
N ALA A 76 -12.32 -5.60 -9.74
CA ALA A 76 -13.36 -5.94 -8.76
C ALA A 76 -14.48 -4.88 -8.64
N GLY A 77 -14.44 -3.81 -9.43
CA GLY A 77 -15.46 -2.76 -9.45
C GLY A 77 -15.31 -1.70 -8.34
N ALA A 78 -14.16 -1.63 -7.67
CA ALA A 78 -13.90 -0.65 -6.61
C ALA A 78 -13.02 0.51 -7.10
N LYS A 79 -13.17 1.67 -6.44
CA LYS A 79 -12.29 2.83 -6.61
C LYS A 79 -10.93 2.57 -5.97
N TYR A 80 -9.87 3.19 -6.50
CA TYR A 80 -8.51 3.01 -6.03
C TYR A 80 -7.79 4.34 -5.85
N VAL A 81 -7.10 4.51 -4.72
CA VAL A 81 -6.20 5.64 -4.45
C VAL A 81 -4.91 5.11 -3.84
N ARG A 82 -3.78 5.47 -4.46
CA ARG A 82 -2.44 5.16 -3.95
C ARG A 82 -1.85 6.37 -3.23
N LEU A 83 -1.45 6.19 -1.98
CA LEU A 83 -0.65 7.15 -1.21
C LEU A 83 0.75 6.56 -1.01
N THR A 84 1.81 7.31 -1.33
CA THR A 84 3.18 6.77 -1.39
C THR A 84 3.95 7.02 -0.09
N VAL A 85 3.29 6.73 1.03
CA VAL A 85 3.81 7.00 2.38
C VAL A 85 4.92 6.01 2.75
N THR A 86 6.12 6.56 2.97
CA THR A 86 7.31 5.83 3.42
C THR A 86 7.06 5.13 4.75
N ASP A 87 7.60 3.91 4.88
CA ASP A 87 7.44 3.13 6.12
C ASP A 87 8.10 3.83 7.31
N HIS A 88 7.45 3.76 8.48
CA HIS A 88 7.88 4.41 9.74
C HIS A 88 7.93 5.95 9.73
N LEU A 89 7.50 6.62 8.65
CA LEU A 89 7.46 8.08 8.58
C LEU A 89 6.01 8.59 8.52
N SER A 90 5.83 9.85 8.92
CA SER A 90 4.56 10.55 8.74
C SER A 90 4.26 10.78 7.25
N PRO A 91 2.99 10.75 6.84
CA PRO A 91 2.58 11.15 5.49
C PRO A 91 3.02 12.58 5.16
N ARG A 92 3.42 12.81 3.92
CA ARG A 92 3.77 14.15 3.42
C ARG A 92 2.51 14.97 3.13
N ALA A 93 2.67 16.28 2.92
CA ALA A 93 1.56 17.16 2.54
C ALA A 93 0.80 16.61 1.33
N ASP A 94 1.48 16.25 0.25
CA ASP A 94 0.85 15.72 -0.97
C ASP A 94 0.09 14.40 -0.74
N ASP A 95 0.54 13.56 0.20
CA ASP A 95 -0.18 12.33 0.57
C ASP A 95 -1.46 12.66 1.36
N ILE A 96 -1.44 13.72 2.18
CA ILE A 96 -2.60 14.22 2.93
C ILE A 96 -3.59 14.89 1.98
N ASP A 97 -3.11 15.73 1.06
CA ASP A 97 -3.95 16.44 0.09
C ASP A 97 -4.66 15.47 -0.84
N ALA A 98 -3.96 14.44 -1.33
CA ALA A 98 -4.57 13.38 -2.13
C ALA A 98 -5.65 12.59 -1.35
N PHE A 99 -5.42 12.34 -0.06
CA PHE A 99 -6.41 11.69 0.80
C PHE A 99 -7.65 12.55 1.02
N ILE A 100 -7.47 13.85 1.30
CA ILE A 100 -8.58 14.79 1.48
C ILE A 100 -9.38 14.95 0.19
N ALA A 101 -8.70 15.01 -0.97
CA ALA A 101 -9.37 15.07 -2.27
C ALA A 101 -10.28 13.85 -2.48
N MET A 102 -9.78 12.65 -2.22
CA MET A 102 -10.57 11.42 -2.26
C MET A 102 -11.77 11.49 -1.30
N GLU A 103 -11.57 11.86 -0.03
CA GLU A 103 -12.66 11.94 0.97
C GLU A 103 -13.79 12.88 0.56
N ARG A 104 -13.45 14.00 -0.10
CA ARG A 104 -14.45 14.97 -0.60
C ARG A 104 -15.29 14.41 -1.74
N GLU A 105 -14.73 13.50 -2.54
CA GLU A 105 -15.43 12.84 -3.63
C GLU A 105 -16.23 11.60 -3.17
N MET A 106 -16.01 11.15 -1.93
CA MET A 106 -16.69 9.96 -1.41
C MET A 106 -18.17 10.23 -1.13
N ALA A 107 -19.03 9.37 -1.66
CA ALA A 107 -20.46 9.40 -1.36
C ALA A 107 -20.73 8.96 0.09
N HIS A 108 -21.90 9.31 0.64
CA HIS A 108 -22.24 9.05 2.03
C HIS A 108 -22.29 7.54 2.38
N ASP A 109 -22.69 6.70 1.43
CA ASP A 109 -22.82 5.25 1.58
C ASP A 109 -21.55 4.49 1.16
N GLU A 110 -20.56 5.16 0.57
CA GLU A 110 -19.27 4.55 0.25
C GLU A 110 -18.52 4.11 1.51
N ARG A 111 -17.68 3.10 1.35
CA ARG A 111 -16.87 2.51 2.42
C ARG A 111 -15.41 2.69 2.11
N LEU A 112 -14.63 3.09 3.11
CA LEU A 112 -13.19 3.19 3.01
C LEU A 112 -12.52 1.90 3.50
N HIS A 113 -11.65 1.33 2.68
CA HIS A 113 -10.72 0.29 3.10
C HIS A 113 -9.29 0.84 3.03
N VAL A 114 -8.59 0.85 4.17
CA VAL A 114 -7.21 1.32 4.28
C VAL A 114 -6.30 0.15 4.61
N HIS A 115 -5.19 0.00 3.90
CA HIS A 115 -4.19 -1.00 4.22
C HIS A 115 -2.76 -0.44 4.07
N CYS A 116 -1.81 -1.14 4.66
CA CYS A 116 -0.37 -0.94 4.47
C CYS A 116 0.32 -2.30 4.64
N GLY A 117 1.66 -2.34 4.66
CA GLY A 117 2.39 -3.61 4.75
C GLY A 117 2.07 -4.50 5.96
N MET A 118 1.62 -3.92 7.08
CA MET A 118 1.28 -4.65 8.31
C MET A 118 -0.07 -4.28 8.93
N GLY A 119 -0.80 -3.31 8.36
CA GLY A 119 -2.09 -2.85 8.93
C GLY A 119 -1.98 -2.07 10.25
N LEU A 120 -0.78 -1.58 10.62
CA LEU A 120 -0.52 -0.88 11.88
C LEU A 120 -0.37 0.63 11.62
N GLY A 121 0.83 1.20 11.80
CA GLY A 121 1.04 2.66 11.82
C GLY A 121 0.38 3.47 10.70
N ARG A 122 0.74 3.23 9.44
CA ARG A 122 0.17 3.98 8.30
C ARG A 122 -1.33 3.79 8.16
N THR A 123 -1.81 2.56 8.36
CA THR A 123 -3.24 2.25 8.32
C THR A 123 -4.00 3.00 9.41
N THR A 124 -3.56 2.93 10.66
CA THR A 124 -4.18 3.63 11.79
C THR A 124 -4.19 5.14 11.57
N ILE A 125 -3.12 5.73 11.04
CA ILE A 125 -3.05 7.16 10.73
C ILE A 125 -4.19 7.60 9.81
N PHE A 126 -4.48 6.87 8.73
CA PHE A 126 -5.52 7.25 7.79
C PHE A 126 -6.93 6.85 8.25
N ILE A 127 -7.09 5.78 9.04
CA ILE A 127 -8.36 5.47 9.70
C ILE A 127 -8.75 6.58 10.68
N VAL A 128 -7.82 7.02 11.53
CA VAL A 128 -8.07 8.13 12.47
C VAL A 128 -8.40 9.41 11.71
N ARG A 129 -7.70 9.71 10.61
CA ARG A 129 -8.00 10.89 9.78
C ARG A 129 -9.38 10.81 9.13
N HIS A 130 -9.79 9.65 8.64
CA HIS A 130 -11.16 9.44 8.15
C HIS A 130 -12.18 9.77 9.25
N ASP A 131 -11.98 9.23 10.46
CA ASP A 131 -12.90 9.46 11.59
C ASP A 131 -12.96 10.95 11.98
N ILE A 132 -11.79 11.62 12.07
CA ILE A 132 -11.71 13.07 12.30
C ILE A 132 -12.49 13.84 11.24
N LEU A 133 -12.27 13.57 9.95
CA LEU A 133 -12.95 14.31 8.87
C LEU A 133 -14.48 14.13 8.90
N ARG A 134 -14.97 13.00 9.42
CA ARG A 134 -16.41 12.71 9.50
C ARG A 134 -17.05 13.19 10.81
N ASN A 135 -16.30 13.29 11.90
CA ASN A 135 -16.86 13.44 13.24
C ASN A 135 -16.22 14.55 14.10
N ALA A 136 -15.26 15.33 13.60
CA ALA A 136 -14.55 16.36 14.37
C ALA A 136 -15.46 17.42 15.01
N ALA A 137 -16.68 17.64 14.48
CA ALA A 137 -17.64 18.54 15.09
C ALA A 137 -18.28 18.01 16.39
N ARG A 138 -18.10 16.72 16.71
CA ARG A 138 -18.78 16.02 17.82
C ARG A 138 -17.86 15.36 18.82
N LEU A 139 -16.60 15.11 18.45
CA LEU A 139 -15.66 14.31 19.23
C LEU A 139 -14.35 15.07 19.42
N SER A 140 -13.71 14.83 20.56
CA SER A 140 -12.39 15.37 20.88
C SER A 140 -11.28 14.60 20.16
N PHE A 141 -10.07 15.17 20.14
CA PHE A 141 -8.90 14.45 19.63
C PHE A 141 -8.64 13.14 20.39
N ASP A 142 -8.77 13.15 21.71
CA ASP A 142 -8.52 11.97 22.55
C ASP A 142 -9.51 10.84 22.25
N ASP A 143 -10.80 11.16 22.01
CA ASP A 143 -11.81 10.18 21.60
C ASP A 143 -11.38 9.40 20.33
N PHE A 144 -10.81 10.09 19.35
CA PHE A 144 -10.35 9.46 18.11
C PHE A 144 -9.17 8.53 18.34
N ILE A 145 -8.24 8.92 19.21
CA ILE A 145 -7.06 8.12 19.52
C ILE A 145 -7.43 6.89 20.33
N GLU A 146 -8.37 7.00 21.28
CA GLU A 146 -8.82 5.87 22.09
C GLU A 146 -9.55 4.81 21.26
N ARG A 147 -10.39 5.21 20.30
CA ARG A 147 -11.12 4.28 19.43
C ARG A 147 -10.24 3.51 18.45
N ALA A 148 -9.05 4.04 18.15
CA ALA A 148 -8.13 3.49 17.18
C ALA A 148 -7.03 2.59 17.80
N ARG A 149 -7.04 2.43 19.12
CA ARG A 149 -6.18 1.51 19.88
C ARG A 149 -6.77 0.10 19.91
#